data_AF-A0A7S4PVR3-F1
#
_entry.id   AF-A0A7S4PVR3-F1
#
_cell.length_a   1.000
_cell.length_b   1.000
_cell.length_c   1.000
_cell.angle_alpha   90.00
_cell.angle_beta   90.00
_cell.angle_gamma   90.00
#
_symmetry.space_group_name_H-M   'P 1'
#
loop_
_entity.id
_entity.type
_entity.pdbx_description
1 polymer ?
#
loop_
_entity_poly.entity_id
_entity_poly.type
_entity_poly.pdbx_seq_one_letter_code
_entity_poly.pdbx_strand_id
1 'polypeptide(L)'
;MATARVLATLVGASMVAVATGASKDPVIRAVNTGVSIMLLGSIGFMMGLFYLVNQKNDELRKYSWMVISSTISIFSAVLLFQAVNGIVEEYILGKEPSEIFELMVSMLHFLAWFLLLQFLLGVLSGSRLSGARNMTEMDRHFTELNLKTGGILLGHLAGFAAINTFAVLQRQLPHTFLVSILCFPLAWLSVFLLSRLTQVIRTKAALADGYMDECEKNWDAEAAETENDVTGLAASFMVIQALRLLIGGTLPNAEGQEPDDVAAGHTDLQVWLLCTAGLLFVVIDVVRIIRYPTTDPRLSERLLPQLKNIIAMDFAWAVFFSSQWFVAAHFFRKYGGMMQEITVALFVTSVALGLIFILGKIEDMEKKGSAIDSACAAVIKAIAVLIGFSWEKAFDRAAADFTSAVTFIPHTITKLILALLLALLVIPAWRLHILPAVLAFEELEHEMEEEASKKEGDAEAPPDAQKAVSNAESGPSPEDISNATPLLPQVGAKKSRSAVGLSVPALQRKCMTHKAKILQLKTELAETKEQVRGLQTHKSELKERNADLEATLASISHELAEMQKMADMLAK
;
A
#
# COMPACT_ATOMS: atom_id res chain seq x y z
N MET A 1 -13.84 11.79 -16.34
CA MET A 1 -15.04 10.98 -16.68
C MET A 1 -14.97 10.37 -18.09
N ALA A 2 -14.86 11.15 -19.16
CA ALA A 2 -14.86 10.61 -20.53
C ALA A 2 -13.74 9.57 -20.77
N THR A 3 -12.49 9.87 -20.36
CA THR A 3 -11.33 8.99 -20.53
C THR A 3 -11.44 7.65 -19.78
N ALA A 4 -11.87 7.66 -18.51
CA ALA A 4 -12.06 6.42 -17.74
C ALA A 4 -13.19 5.54 -18.32
N ARG A 5 -14.28 6.15 -18.81
CA ARG A 5 -15.31 5.42 -19.57
C ARG A 5 -14.73 4.85 -20.87
N VAL A 6 -14.00 5.65 -21.64
CA VAL A 6 -13.32 5.19 -22.86
C VAL A 6 -12.35 4.04 -22.57
N LEU A 7 -11.61 4.05 -21.46
CA LEU A 7 -10.71 2.95 -21.07
C LEU A 7 -11.49 1.67 -20.74
N ALA A 8 -12.52 1.75 -19.90
CA ALA A 8 -13.38 0.61 -19.57
C ALA A 8 -14.11 0.06 -20.81
N THR A 9 -14.56 0.95 -21.71
CA THR A 9 -15.18 0.57 -22.99
C THR A 9 -14.17 0.01 -23.97
N LEU A 10 -12.91 0.46 -23.98
CA LEU A 10 -11.85 -0.11 -24.82
C LEU A 10 -11.41 -1.48 -24.32
N VAL A 11 -11.20 -1.67 -23.02
CA VAL A 11 -10.89 -2.98 -22.43
C VAL A 11 -12.05 -3.96 -22.69
N GLY A 12 -13.29 -3.53 -22.42
CA GLY A 12 -14.48 -4.32 -22.75
C GLY A 12 -14.63 -4.63 -24.24
N ALA A 13 -14.36 -3.66 -25.12
CA ALA A 13 -14.39 -3.87 -26.57
C ALA A 13 -13.25 -4.77 -27.06
N SER A 14 -12.07 -4.73 -26.44
CA SER A 14 -10.97 -5.67 -26.72
C SER A 14 -11.35 -7.10 -26.35
N MET A 15 -12.10 -7.31 -25.27
CA MET A 15 -12.67 -8.63 -24.91
C MET A 15 -13.77 -9.08 -25.87
N VAL A 16 -14.50 -8.15 -26.51
CA VAL A 16 -15.56 -8.46 -27.50
C VAL A 16 -15.00 -8.63 -28.93
N ALA A 17 -13.86 -8.02 -29.27
CA ALA A 17 -13.20 -8.12 -30.58
C ALA A 17 -12.59 -9.51 -30.88
N VAL A 18 -12.76 -10.47 -29.98
CA VAL A 18 -12.23 -11.84 -30.02
C VAL A 18 -12.77 -12.70 -31.20
N ALA A 19 -13.79 -12.26 -31.93
CA ALA A 19 -14.56 -13.11 -32.85
C ALA A 19 -13.98 -13.30 -34.28
N THR A 20 -13.02 -12.51 -34.77
CA THR A 20 -12.73 -12.44 -36.23
C THR A 20 -11.25 -12.51 -36.65
N GLY A 21 -10.47 -13.41 -36.04
CA GLY A 21 -9.12 -13.73 -36.53
C GLY A 21 -9.11 -14.59 -37.80
N ALA A 22 -8.46 -14.13 -38.87
CA ALA A 22 -8.47 -14.74 -40.21
C ALA A 22 -7.68 -16.06 -40.38
N SER A 23 -7.04 -16.58 -39.32
CA SER A 23 -6.38 -17.89 -39.35
C SER A 23 -7.40 -19.03 -39.29
N LYS A 24 -7.25 -20.02 -40.18
CA LYS A 24 -8.01 -21.29 -40.11
C LYS A 24 -7.49 -22.22 -39.01
N ASP A 25 -6.22 -22.10 -38.63
CA ASP A 25 -5.65 -22.84 -37.52
C ASP A 25 -6.12 -22.21 -36.19
N PRO A 26 -6.80 -22.96 -35.30
CA PRO A 26 -7.33 -22.45 -34.05
C PRO A 26 -6.24 -22.09 -33.03
N VAL A 27 -5.08 -22.76 -33.06
CA VAL A 27 -3.95 -22.50 -32.16
C VAL A 27 -3.27 -21.19 -32.56
N ILE A 28 -2.94 -21.03 -33.85
CA ILE A 28 -2.37 -19.77 -34.37
C ILE A 28 -3.32 -18.60 -34.13
N ARG A 29 -4.63 -18.82 -34.27
CA ARG A 29 -5.63 -17.79 -33.96
C ARG A 29 -5.61 -17.40 -32.49
N ALA A 30 -5.58 -18.37 -31.56
CA ALA A 30 -5.53 -18.10 -30.13
C ALA A 30 -4.27 -17.32 -29.72
N VAL A 31 -3.10 -17.71 -30.23
CA VAL A 31 -1.83 -17.00 -30.00
C VAL A 31 -1.90 -15.56 -30.53
N ASN A 32 -2.35 -15.36 -31.78
CA ASN A 32 -2.47 -14.02 -32.37
C ASN A 32 -3.46 -13.13 -31.61
N THR A 33 -4.57 -13.70 -31.11
CA THR A 33 -5.53 -13.00 -30.24
C THR A 33 -4.88 -12.60 -28.92
N GLY A 34 -4.15 -13.51 -28.25
CA GLY A 34 -3.43 -13.20 -27.01
C GLY A 34 -2.41 -12.07 -27.18
N VAL A 35 -1.56 -12.14 -28.21
CA VAL A 35 -0.57 -11.08 -28.53
C VAL A 35 -1.25 -9.75 -28.83
N SER A 36 -2.38 -9.76 -29.55
CA SER A 36 -3.15 -8.55 -29.87
C SER A 36 -3.78 -7.92 -28.63
N ILE A 37 -4.32 -8.72 -27.71
CA ILE A 37 -4.86 -8.26 -26.43
C ILE A 37 -3.75 -7.69 -25.55
N MET A 38 -2.59 -8.34 -25.46
CA MET A 38 -1.44 -7.83 -24.69
C MET A 38 -0.91 -6.51 -25.27
N LEU A 39 -0.79 -6.39 -26.59
CA LEU A 39 -0.29 -5.16 -27.23
C LEU A 39 -1.26 -3.98 -27.05
N LEU A 40 -2.54 -4.16 -27.35
CA LEU A 40 -3.54 -3.10 -27.18
C LEU A 40 -3.79 -2.78 -25.70
N GLY A 41 -3.86 -3.82 -24.86
CA GLY A 41 -4.05 -3.72 -23.42
C GLY A 41 -2.90 -2.99 -22.73
N SER A 42 -1.64 -3.28 -23.08
CA SER A 42 -0.47 -2.61 -22.49
C SER A 42 -0.40 -1.12 -22.85
N ILE A 43 -0.68 -0.74 -24.10
CA ILE A 43 -0.75 0.68 -24.50
C ILE A 43 -1.89 1.39 -23.77
N GLY A 44 -3.08 0.78 -23.72
CA GLY A 44 -4.23 1.31 -22.99
C GLY A 44 -3.94 1.48 -21.50
N PHE A 45 -3.32 0.48 -20.87
CA PHE A 45 -2.94 0.48 -19.46
C PHE A 45 -1.88 1.55 -19.15
N MET A 46 -0.80 1.64 -19.93
CA MET A 46 0.25 2.66 -19.76
C MET A 46 -0.32 4.09 -19.87
N MET A 47 -1.14 4.35 -20.90
CA MET A 47 -1.81 5.66 -21.03
C MET A 47 -2.85 5.90 -19.93
N GLY A 48 -3.56 4.85 -19.50
CA GLY A 48 -4.50 4.89 -18.37
C GLY A 48 -3.83 5.30 -17.07
N LEU A 49 -2.73 4.64 -16.70
CA LEU A 49 -1.90 5.01 -15.55
C LEU A 49 -1.37 6.45 -15.68
N PHE A 50 -0.87 6.83 -16.86
CA PHE A 50 -0.38 8.20 -17.11
C PHE A 50 -1.47 9.25 -16.87
N TYR A 51 -2.71 9.01 -17.28
CA TYR A 51 -3.83 9.89 -16.96
C TYR A 51 -4.21 9.87 -15.47
N LEU A 52 -4.09 8.74 -14.78
CA LEU A 52 -4.41 8.60 -13.35
C LEU A 52 -3.41 9.36 -12.46
N VAL A 53 -2.11 9.21 -12.70
CA VAL A 53 -1.08 9.95 -11.95
C VAL A 53 -1.02 11.45 -12.26
N ASN A 54 -1.65 11.89 -13.36
CA ASN A 54 -1.79 13.30 -13.76
C ASN A 54 -3.23 13.83 -13.56
N GLN A 55 -4.02 13.25 -12.66
CA GLN A 55 -5.35 13.80 -12.32
C GLN A 55 -5.26 15.17 -11.65
N LYS A 56 -6.31 15.98 -11.89
CA LYS A 56 -6.50 17.31 -11.29
C LYS A 56 -7.10 17.30 -9.89
N ASN A 57 -7.77 16.21 -9.50
CA ASN A 57 -8.20 15.99 -8.11
C ASN A 57 -6.98 15.38 -7.39
N ASP A 58 -6.59 16.00 -6.27
CA ASP A 58 -5.36 15.66 -5.57
C ASP A 58 -5.47 14.31 -4.83
N GLU A 59 -6.63 13.98 -4.25
CA GLU A 59 -6.88 12.68 -3.60
C GLU A 59 -6.85 11.52 -4.61
N LEU A 60 -7.53 11.67 -5.74
CA LEU A 60 -7.49 10.67 -6.81
C LEU A 60 -6.06 10.49 -7.35
N ARG A 61 -5.27 11.57 -7.38
CA ARG A 61 -3.85 11.51 -7.74
C ARG A 61 -3.03 10.79 -6.66
N LYS A 62 -3.22 11.10 -5.37
CA LYS A 62 -2.62 10.41 -4.21
C LYS A 62 -2.88 8.91 -4.28
N TYR A 63 -4.15 8.50 -4.36
CA TYR A 63 -4.52 7.09 -4.46
C TYR A 63 -3.97 6.40 -5.71
N SER A 64 -3.88 7.10 -6.85
CA SER A 64 -3.24 6.54 -8.05
C SER A 64 -1.76 6.24 -7.83
N TRP A 65 -1.01 7.14 -7.19
CA TRP A 65 0.40 6.91 -6.85
C TRP A 65 0.58 5.81 -5.81
N MET A 66 -0.24 5.80 -4.75
CA MET A 66 -0.24 4.74 -3.73
C MET A 66 -0.48 3.37 -4.36
N VAL A 67 -1.52 3.24 -5.19
CA VAL A 67 -1.89 1.97 -5.84
C VAL A 67 -0.77 1.47 -6.76
N ILE A 68 -0.14 2.35 -7.54
CA ILE A 68 1.00 1.98 -8.39
C ILE A 68 2.20 1.55 -7.53
N SER A 69 2.52 2.30 -6.47
CA SER A 69 3.63 2.00 -5.56
C SER A 69 3.46 0.65 -4.87
N SER A 70 2.30 0.39 -4.27
CA SER A 70 1.96 -0.89 -3.63
C SER A 70 1.92 -2.04 -4.65
N THR A 71 1.32 -1.85 -5.83
CA THR A 71 1.29 -2.87 -6.89
C THR A 71 2.70 -3.32 -7.25
N ILE A 72 3.62 -2.37 -7.46
CA ILE A 72 4.99 -2.65 -7.90
C ILE A 72 5.84 -3.28 -6.78
N SER A 73 5.72 -2.79 -5.55
CA SER A 73 6.49 -3.32 -4.42
C SER A 73 6.05 -4.74 -4.04
N ILE A 74 4.75 -5.01 -4.09
CA ILE A 74 4.17 -6.34 -3.82
C ILE A 74 4.54 -7.31 -4.94
N PHE A 75 4.37 -6.92 -6.20
CA PHE A 75 4.82 -7.72 -7.34
C PHE A 75 6.30 -8.11 -7.21
N SER A 76 7.16 -7.14 -6.90
CA SER A 76 8.60 -7.37 -6.72
C SER A 76 8.90 -8.31 -5.54
N ALA A 77 8.17 -8.16 -4.44
CA ALA A 77 8.33 -9.00 -3.25
C ALA A 77 7.86 -10.44 -3.46
N VAL A 78 6.69 -10.68 -4.06
CA VAL A 78 6.21 -12.04 -4.36
C VAL A 78 7.15 -12.72 -5.35
N LEU A 79 7.54 -12.03 -6.43
CA LEU A 79 8.42 -12.57 -7.47
C LEU A 79 9.77 -13.03 -6.88
N LEU A 80 10.35 -12.24 -5.98
CA LEU A 80 11.57 -12.62 -5.26
C LEU A 80 11.32 -13.76 -4.25
N PHE A 81 10.21 -13.72 -3.49
CA PHE A 81 9.86 -14.79 -2.55
C PHE A 81 9.69 -16.13 -3.25
N GLN A 82 8.86 -16.21 -4.30
CA GLN A 82 8.61 -17.44 -5.05
C GLN A 82 9.87 -18.00 -5.70
N ALA A 83 10.75 -17.11 -6.18
CA ALA A 83 12.00 -17.55 -6.80
C ALA A 83 12.95 -18.20 -5.78
N VAL A 84 13.00 -17.68 -4.55
CA VAL A 84 13.75 -18.31 -3.44
C VAL A 84 13.02 -19.55 -2.91
N ASN A 85 11.71 -19.50 -2.77
CA ASN A 85 10.89 -20.61 -2.29
C ASN A 85 10.95 -21.82 -3.23
N GLY A 86 10.96 -21.63 -4.55
CA GLY A 86 11.16 -22.71 -5.52
C GLY A 86 12.53 -23.40 -5.36
N ILE A 87 13.57 -22.68 -4.97
CA ILE A 87 14.89 -23.28 -4.64
C ILE A 87 14.81 -24.10 -3.35
N VAL A 88 14.08 -23.62 -2.33
CA VAL A 88 13.83 -24.38 -1.10
C VAL A 88 13.04 -25.66 -1.41
N GLU A 89 12.02 -25.58 -2.26
CA GLU A 89 11.21 -26.72 -2.68
C GLU A 89 12.04 -27.75 -3.47
N GLU A 90 12.76 -27.33 -4.51
CA GLU A 90 13.53 -28.26 -5.35
C GLU A 90 14.74 -28.88 -4.62
N TYR A 91 15.52 -28.09 -3.88
CA TYR A 91 16.82 -28.51 -3.34
C TYR A 91 16.84 -28.86 -1.85
N ILE A 92 15.84 -28.44 -1.06
CA ILE A 92 15.76 -28.74 0.38
C ILE A 92 14.63 -29.73 0.70
N LEU A 93 13.43 -29.50 0.16
CA LEU A 93 12.28 -30.40 0.39
C LEU A 93 12.31 -31.62 -0.53
N GLY A 94 12.65 -31.43 -1.80
CA GLY A 94 12.57 -32.49 -2.81
C GLY A 94 11.13 -32.88 -3.13
N LYS A 95 10.93 -34.05 -3.74
CA LYS A 95 9.63 -34.45 -4.32
C LYS A 95 8.59 -34.93 -3.31
N GLU A 96 9.03 -35.55 -2.22
CA GLU A 96 8.16 -36.20 -1.22
C GLU A 96 8.69 -35.93 0.20
N PRO A 97 8.69 -34.67 0.68
CA PRO A 97 9.02 -34.35 2.06
C PRO A 97 7.97 -34.95 3.01
N SER A 98 8.38 -35.32 4.22
CA SER A 98 7.41 -35.62 5.28
C SER A 98 6.74 -34.33 5.77
N GLU A 99 5.47 -34.39 6.16
CA GLU A 99 4.67 -33.22 6.58
C GLU A 99 5.38 -32.37 7.66
N ILE A 100 5.97 -33.04 8.67
CA ILE A 100 6.72 -32.38 9.74
C ILE A 100 7.97 -31.67 9.18
N PHE A 101 8.68 -32.28 8.23
CA PHE A 101 9.87 -31.69 7.62
C PHE A 101 9.51 -30.49 6.73
N GLU A 102 8.45 -30.61 5.92
CA GLU A 102 7.87 -29.51 5.13
C GLU A 102 7.55 -28.31 6.03
N LEU A 103 6.79 -28.53 7.10
CA LEU A 103 6.41 -27.48 8.04
C LEU A 103 7.61 -26.86 8.77
N MET A 104 8.60 -27.69 9.18
CA MET A 104 9.82 -27.19 9.83
C MET A 104 10.65 -26.30 8.89
N VAL A 105 10.81 -26.70 7.62
CA VAL A 105 11.54 -25.92 6.62
C VAL A 105 10.80 -24.62 6.32
N SER A 106 9.47 -24.64 6.17
CA SER A 106 8.68 -23.43 5.98
C SER A 106 8.79 -22.47 7.18
N MET A 107 8.65 -22.97 8.41
CA MET A 107 8.84 -22.19 9.64
C MET A 107 10.23 -21.55 9.74
N LEU A 108 11.29 -22.29 9.36
CA LEU A 108 12.65 -21.76 9.32
C LEU A 108 12.83 -20.71 8.20
N HIS A 109 12.20 -20.91 7.04
CA HIS A 109 12.23 -19.96 5.91
C HIS A 109 11.52 -18.65 6.28
N PHE A 110 10.35 -18.72 6.93
CA PHE A 110 9.67 -17.56 7.51
C PHE A 110 10.52 -16.86 8.57
N LEU A 111 11.08 -17.60 9.54
CA LEU A 111 11.92 -17.02 10.57
C LEU A 111 13.17 -16.34 9.98
N ALA A 112 13.78 -16.91 8.94
CA ALA A 112 14.91 -16.30 8.24
C ALA A 112 14.53 -14.94 7.61
N TRP A 113 13.40 -14.86 6.88
CA TRP A 113 12.91 -13.59 6.33
C TRP A 113 12.54 -12.58 7.42
N PHE A 114 11.88 -13.01 8.49
CA PHE A 114 11.49 -12.13 9.60
C PHE A 114 12.69 -11.58 10.37
N LEU A 115 13.74 -12.39 10.59
CA LEU A 115 14.98 -11.91 11.20
C LEU A 115 15.79 -11.02 10.24
N LEU A 116 15.82 -11.34 8.94
CA LEU A 116 16.47 -10.52 7.92
C LEU A 116 15.82 -9.14 7.81
N LEU A 117 14.48 -9.07 7.84
CA LEU A 117 13.70 -7.84 7.94
C LEU A 117 14.19 -6.99 9.13
N GLN A 118 14.17 -7.54 10.35
CA GLN A 118 14.53 -6.80 11.56
C GLN A 118 15.98 -6.28 11.54
N PHE A 119 16.91 -7.11 11.05
CA PHE A 119 18.32 -6.75 10.91
C PHE A 119 18.50 -5.64 9.87
N LEU A 120 17.92 -5.79 8.67
CA LEU A 120 18.08 -4.81 7.60
C LEU A 120 17.41 -3.48 7.92
N LEU A 121 16.24 -3.43 8.59
CA LEU A 121 15.69 -2.14 9.04
C LEU A 121 16.60 -1.45 10.06
N GLY A 122 17.30 -2.21 10.92
CA GLY A 122 18.29 -1.64 11.83
C GLY A 122 19.48 -1.01 11.10
N VAL A 123 19.94 -1.62 10.00
CA VAL A 123 21.01 -1.08 9.15
C VAL A 123 20.53 0.08 8.27
N LEU A 124 19.35 -0.02 7.67
CA LEU A 124 18.82 0.96 6.72
C LEU A 124 18.29 2.24 7.39
N SER A 125 17.90 2.18 8.66
CA SER A 125 17.42 3.33 9.44
C SER A 125 18.47 4.39 9.78
N GLY A 126 19.76 4.14 9.49
CA GLY A 126 20.85 5.03 9.92
C GLY A 126 21.10 5.01 11.44
N SER A 127 20.46 4.09 12.17
CA SER A 127 20.67 3.87 13.62
C SER A 127 22.12 3.50 13.95
N ARG A 128 22.44 3.32 15.24
CA ARG A 128 23.77 2.83 15.68
C ARG A 128 24.21 1.53 14.99
N LEU A 129 23.28 0.67 14.56
CA LEU A 129 23.60 -0.57 13.82
C LEU A 129 24.17 -0.27 12.42
N SER A 130 23.80 0.86 11.81
CA SER A 130 24.37 1.37 10.56
C SER A 130 25.79 1.94 10.72
N GLY A 131 26.23 2.25 11.94
CA GLY A 131 27.51 2.89 12.23
C GLY A 131 27.63 4.36 11.81
N ALA A 132 26.56 4.95 11.24
CA ALA A 132 26.55 6.33 10.79
C ALA A 132 26.68 7.30 11.97
N ARG A 133 27.56 8.31 11.84
CA ARG A 133 27.70 9.41 12.80
C ARG A 133 27.78 10.72 12.02
N ASN A 134 26.96 11.70 12.40
CA ASN A 134 26.81 13.01 11.76
C ASN A 134 26.28 12.97 10.31
N MET A 135 25.03 12.53 10.14
CA MET A 135 24.30 12.63 8.86
C MET A 135 23.89 14.07 8.53
N THR A 136 24.05 14.46 7.26
CA THR A 136 23.48 15.71 6.71
C THR A 136 21.97 15.57 6.47
N GLU A 137 21.30 16.68 6.12
CA GLU A 137 19.87 16.67 5.73
C GLU A 137 19.61 15.82 4.48
N MET A 138 20.55 15.82 3.53
CA MET A 138 20.49 14.95 2.34
C MET A 138 20.66 13.47 2.69
N ASP A 139 21.58 13.14 3.61
CA ASP A 139 21.76 11.76 4.08
C ASP A 139 20.52 11.25 4.81
N ARG A 140 19.87 12.10 5.62
CA ARG A 140 18.61 11.80 6.32
C ARG A 140 17.51 11.40 5.34
N HIS A 141 17.28 12.20 4.30
CA HIS A 141 16.27 11.89 3.27
C HIS A 141 16.57 10.57 2.54
N PHE A 142 17.83 10.31 2.18
CA PHE A 142 18.19 9.02 1.57
C PHE A 142 18.06 7.83 2.53
N THR A 143 18.38 8.00 3.81
CA THR A 143 18.19 7.00 4.86
C THR A 143 16.71 6.69 5.07
N GLU A 144 15.85 7.70 5.13
CA GLU A 144 14.40 7.53 5.24
C GLU A 144 13.80 6.81 4.03
N LEU A 145 14.17 7.24 2.81
CA LEU A 145 13.75 6.56 1.58
C LEU A 145 14.24 5.11 1.54
N ASN A 146 15.46 4.81 2.01
CA ASN A 146 16.00 3.46 2.13
C ASN A 146 15.24 2.63 3.17
N LEU A 147 14.92 3.22 4.33
CA LEU A 147 14.18 2.57 5.40
C LEU A 147 12.77 2.18 4.93
N LYS A 148 12.02 3.11 4.32
CA LYS A 148 10.69 2.87 3.73
C LYS A 148 10.75 1.86 2.57
N THR A 149 11.74 1.96 1.68
CA THR A 149 11.95 0.95 0.62
C THR A 149 12.17 -0.45 1.20
N GLY A 150 12.99 -0.55 2.24
CA GLY A 150 13.31 -1.79 2.93
C GLY A 150 12.13 -2.37 3.70
N GLY A 151 11.40 -1.54 4.46
CA GLY A 151 10.21 -1.93 5.23
C GLY A 151 9.16 -2.56 4.34
N ILE A 152 8.73 -1.84 3.31
CA ILE A 152 7.72 -2.31 2.36
C ILE A 152 8.15 -3.63 1.70
N LEU A 153 9.36 -3.72 1.13
CA LEU A 153 9.79 -4.94 0.42
C LEU A 153 9.99 -6.14 1.34
N LEU A 154 10.72 -5.97 2.45
CA LEU A 154 11.05 -7.05 3.38
C LEU A 154 9.84 -7.47 4.21
N GLY A 155 8.91 -6.55 4.48
CA GLY A 155 7.61 -6.82 5.08
C GLY A 155 6.76 -7.74 4.21
N HIS A 156 6.61 -7.40 2.93
CA HIS A 156 5.92 -8.27 1.98
C HIS A 156 6.62 -9.64 1.84
N LEU A 157 7.95 -9.69 1.71
CA LEU A 157 8.72 -10.95 1.67
C LEU A 157 8.48 -11.83 2.90
N ALA A 158 8.55 -11.26 4.11
CA ALA A 158 8.25 -11.97 5.36
C ALA A 158 6.77 -12.35 5.48
N GLY A 159 5.86 -11.54 4.93
CA GLY A 159 4.42 -11.81 4.85
C GLY A 159 4.10 -13.01 3.96
N PHE A 160 4.71 -13.11 2.78
CA PHE A 160 4.54 -14.28 1.90
C PHE A 160 5.18 -15.55 2.47
N ALA A 161 6.32 -15.43 3.15
CA ALA A 161 6.92 -16.55 3.87
C ALA A 161 6.03 -17.03 5.04
N ALA A 162 5.38 -16.10 5.75
CA ALA A 162 4.38 -16.42 6.78
C ALA A 162 3.13 -17.09 6.17
N ILE A 163 2.58 -16.54 5.08
CA ILE A 163 1.46 -17.13 4.33
C ILE A 163 1.78 -18.58 3.96
N ASN A 164 2.92 -18.84 3.30
CA ASN A 164 3.33 -20.20 2.92
C ASN A 164 3.38 -21.13 4.15
N THR A 165 4.03 -20.67 5.23
CA THR A 165 4.18 -21.43 6.48
C THR A 165 2.86 -21.84 7.12
N PHE A 166 1.92 -20.89 7.28
CA PHE A 166 0.64 -21.19 7.90
C PHE A 166 -0.31 -21.91 6.94
N ALA A 167 -0.19 -21.73 5.63
CA ALA A 167 -0.97 -22.48 4.64
C ALA A 167 -0.50 -23.94 4.48
N VAL A 168 0.80 -24.22 4.60
CA VAL A 168 1.36 -25.57 4.75
C VAL A 168 0.72 -26.24 5.97
N LEU A 169 0.73 -25.58 7.13
CA LEU A 169 0.08 -26.09 8.35
C LEU A 169 -1.42 -26.32 8.16
N GLN A 170 -2.14 -25.36 7.57
CA GLN A 170 -3.59 -25.45 7.36
C GLN A 170 -3.97 -26.61 6.43
N ARG A 171 -3.13 -26.92 5.43
CA ARG A 171 -3.27 -28.06 4.51
C ARG A 171 -3.00 -29.41 5.17
N GLN A 172 -2.08 -29.48 6.12
CA GLN A 172 -1.73 -30.72 6.85
C GLN A 172 -2.77 -31.07 7.93
N LEU A 173 -3.63 -30.13 8.33
CA LEU A 173 -4.73 -30.37 9.26
C LEU A 173 -5.98 -30.93 8.54
N PRO A 174 -6.90 -31.62 9.25
CA PRO A 174 -8.17 -32.08 8.69
C PRO A 174 -8.97 -30.95 8.02
N HIS A 175 -9.36 -31.15 6.75
CA HIS A 175 -10.06 -30.17 5.90
C HIS A 175 -11.53 -29.98 6.30
N THR A 176 -11.74 -29.45 7.50
CA THR A 176 -13.04 -28.99 7.99
C THR A 176 -12.92 -27.53 8.36
N PHE A 177 -13.96 -26.73 8.08
CA PHE A 177 -13.96 -25.28 8.38
C PHE A 177 -13.53 -24.97 9.82
N LEU A 178 -14.06 -25.70 10.80
CA LEU A 178 -13.78 -25.48 12.22
C LEU A 178 -12.32 -25.76 12.62
N VAL A 179 -11.62 -26.65 11.93
CA VAL A 179 -10.19 -26.90 12.17
C VAL A 179 -9.34 -25.92 11.37
N SER A 180 -9.67 -25.68 10.09
CA SER A 180 -8.93 -24.77 9.22
C SER A 180 -8.93 -23.33 9.77
N ILE A 181 -10.04 -22.85 10.33
CA ILE A 181 -10.13 -21.50 10.93
C ILE A 181 -9.29 -21.35 12.21
N LEU A 182 -8.90 -22.43 12.89
CA LEU A 182 -7.98 -22.35 14.04
C LEU A 182 -6.54 -21.98 13.65
N CYS A 183 -6.19 -22.03 12.36
CA CYS A 183 -4.92 -21.50 11.87
C CYS A 183 -4.85 -19.97 11.94
N PHE A 184 -5.99 -19.25 11.89
CA PHE A 184 -6.04 -17.79 12.03
C PHE A 184 -5.48 -17.29 13.39
N PRO A 185 -6.03 -17.70 14.56
CA PRO A 185 -5.52 -17.23 15.84
C PRO A 185 -4.11 -17.74 16.12
N LEU A 186 -3.72 -18.89 15.57
CA LEU A 186 -2.35 -19.41 15.67
C LEU A 186 -1.36 -18.55 14.87
N ALA A 187 -1.65 -18.24 13.61
CA ALA A 187 -0.84 -17.37 12.76
C ALA A 187 -0.68 -15.98 13.39
N TRP A 188 -1.80 -15.36 13.81
CA TRP A 188 -1.80 -14.08 14.50
C TRP A 188 -0.95 -14.11 15.77
N LEU A 189 -1.17 -15.10 16.66
CA LEU A 189 -0.43 -15.21 17.92
C LEU A 189 1.07 -15.44 17.69
N SER A 190 1.45 -16.27 16.71
CA SER A 190 2.85 -16.53 16.37
C SER A 190 3.56 -15.27 15.89
N VAL A 191 2.99 -14.53 14.93
CA VAL A 191 3.59 -13.28 14.44
C VAL A 191 3.58 -12.21 15.53
N PHE A 192 2.50 -12.11 16.34
CA PHE A 192 2.42 -11.19 17.47
C PHE A 192 3.52 -11.45 18.52
N LEU A 193 3.75 -12.70 18.92
CA LEU A 193 4.79 -13.05 19.89
C LEU A 193 6.20 -12.78 19.34
N LEU A 194 6.45 -13.09 18.07
CA LEU A 194 7.72 -12.74 17.39
C LEU A 194 7.93 -11.22 17.36
N SER A 195 6.90 -10.46 17.01
CA SER A 195 6.92 -8.99 16.98
C SER A 195 7.19 -8.38 18.36
N ARG A 196 6.59 -8.95 19.42
CA ARG A 196 6.85 -8.51 20.81
C ARG A 196 8.26 -8.86 21.27
N LEU A 197 8.81 -10.01 20.85
CA LEU A 197 10.19 -10.38 21.13
C LEU A 197 11.17 -9.44 20.43
N THR A 198 10.98 -9.18 19.14
CA THR A 198 11.85 -8.29 18.34
C THR A 198 11.76 -6.85 18.81
N GLN A 199 10.58 -6.35 19.18
CA GLN A 199 10.42 -5.05 19.82
C GLN A 199 11.24 -4.95 21.12
N VAL A 200 11.18 -5.95 22.02
CA VAL A 200 11.99 -5.94 23.26
C VAL A 200 13.50 -5.95 22.98
N ILE A 201 13.95 -6.63 21.93
CA ILE A 201 15.36 -6.64 21.50
C ILE A 201 15.75 -5.26 20.93
N ARG A 202 14.91 -4.71 20.03
CA ARG A 202 15.10 -3.42 19.36
C ARG A 202 15.11 -2.25 20.35
N THR A 203 14.16 -2.18 21.28
CA THR A 203 14.15 -1.14 22.34
C THR A 203 15.40 -1.21 23.23
N LYS A 204 15.91 -2.41 23.53
CA LYS A 204 17.18 -2.57 24.28
C LYS A 204 18.40 -2.11 23.48
N ALA A 205 18.42 -2.39 22.17
CA ALA A 205 19.49 -1.93 21.29
C ALA A 205 19.49 -0.40 21.11
N ALA A 206 18.32 0.20 20.93
CA ALA A 206 18.13 1.63 20.80
C ALA A 206 18.47 2.40 22.10
N LEU A 207 18.11 1.88 23.28
CA LEU A 207 18.42 2.53 24.56
C LEU A 207 19.83 2.22 25.10
N ALA A 208 20.71 1.62 24.29
CA ALA A 208 22.01 1.12 24.76
C ALA A 208 22.97 2.20 25.29
N ASP A 209 22.85 3.46 24.85
CA ASP A 209 23.62 4.60 25.39
C ASP A 209 22.81 5.52 26.35
N GLY A 210 21.59 5.12 26.70
CA GLY A 210 20.74 5.82 27.65
C GLY A 210 19.74 6.82 27.06
N TYR A 211 19.74 7.06 25.74
CA TYR A 211 18.65 7.79 25.07
C TYR A 211 18.31 7.19 23.71
N MET A 212 17.16 7.58 23.15
CA MET A 212 16.69 7.12 21.84
C MET A 212 16.69 8.30 20.87
N ASP A 213 17.49 8.20 19.81
CA ASP A 213 17.59 9.24 18.80
C ASP A 213 16.43 9.20 17.78
N GLU A 214 16.50 10.05 16.76
CA GLU A 214 15.48 10.18 15.71
C GLU A 214 15.50 8.99 14.74
N CYS A 215 16.68 8.47 14.40
CA CYS A 215 16.86 7.31 13.52
C CYS A 215 16.38 6.02 14.21
N GLU A 216 16.63 5.90 15.52
CA GLU A 216 16.16 4.78 16.35
C GLU A 216 14.64 4.77 16.55
N LYS A 217 14.01 5.95 16.62
CA LYS A 217 12.54 6.06 16.61
C LYS A 217 11.95 5.66 15.27
N ASN A 218 12.53 6.16 14.17
CA ASN A 218 12.08 5.81 12.83
C ASN A 218 12.25 4.31 12.57
N TRP A 219 13.33 3.68 13.07
CA TRP A 219 13.49 2.23 13.07
C TRP A 219 12.37 1.50 13.83
N ASP A 220 12.06 1.92 15.06
CA ASP A 220 11.01 1.26 15.86
C ASP A 220 9.62 1.43 15.24
N ALA A 221 9.32 2.60 14.70
CA ALA A 221 8.07 2.91 13.99
C ALA A 221 7.93 2.08 12.70
N GLU A 222 8.94 2.10 11.81
CA GLU A 222 8.91 1.36 10.55
C GLU A 222 8.79 -0.14 10.80
N ALA A 223 9.58 -0.69 11.74
CA ALA A 223 9.53 -2.10 12.06
C ALA A 223 8.18 -2.48 12.70
N ALA A 224 7.58 -1.62 13.52
CA ALA A 224 6.25 -1.83 14.07
C ALA A 224 5.15 -1.82 12.99
N GLU A 225 5.19 -0.89 12.03
CA GLU A 225 4.30 -0.85 10.86
C GLU A 225 4.47 -2.14 10.03
N THR A 226 5.70 -2.46 9.64
CA THR A 226 6.02 -3.64 8.83
C THR A 226 5.60 -4.96 9.49
N GLU A 227 5.79 -5.11 10.80
CA GLU A 227 5.30 -6.26 11.59
C GLU A 227 3.77 -6.42 11.54
N ASN A 228 3.03 -5.29 11.46
CA ASN A 228 1.57 -5.33 11.35
C ASN A 228 1.11 -5.74 9.96
N ASP A 229 1.87 -5.43 8.91
CA ASP A 229 1.59 -5.87 7.54
C ASP A 229 1.84 -7.38 7.38
N VAL A 230 2.95 -7.90 7.93
CA VAL A 230 3.20 -9.36 8.03
C VAL A 230 2.05 -10.06 8.75
N THR A 231 1.56 -9.47 9.86
CA THR A 231 0.42 -9.99 10.61
C THR A 231 -0.87 -9.95 9.79
N GLY A 232 -1.14 -8.84 9.11
CA GLY A 232 -2.31 -8.64 8.24
C GLY A 232 -2.37 -9.66 7.12
N LEU A 233 -1.26 -9.83 6.38
CA LEU A 233 -1.12 -10.80 5.30
C LEU A 233 -1.31 -12.25 5.80
N ALA A 234 -0.55 -12.67 6.81
CA ALA A 234 -0.56 -14.05 7.27
C ALA A 234 -1.89 -14.48 7.89
N ALA A 235 -2.50 -13.63 8.73
CA ALA A 235 -3.69 -13.98 9.48
C ALA A 235 -4.97 -13.92 8.60
N SER A 236 -5.11 -12.90 7.73
CA SER A 236 -6.24 -12.83 6.77
C SER A 236 -6.23 -14.00 5.78
N PHE A 237 -5.04 -14.42 5.32
CA PHE A 237 -4.95 -15.55 4.40
C PHE A 237 -5.50 -16.85 5.03
N MET A 238 -5.31 -17.07 6.33
CA MET A 238 -5.90 -18.22 7.03
C MET A 238 -7.43 -18.16 7.10
N VAL A 239 -8.00 -16.96 7.26
CA VAL A 239 -9.45 -16.73 7.28
C VAL A 239 -10.05 -16.97 5.90
N ILE A 240 -9.49 -16.39 4.83
CA ILE A 240 -10.06 -16.53 3.49
C ILE A 240 -9.95 -17.96 2.95
N GLN A 241 -8.85 -18.67 3.23
CA GLN A 241 -8.70 -20.09 2.85
C GLN A 241 -9.76 -20.97 3.55
N ALA A 242 -10.06 -20.70 4.83
CA ALA A 242 -11.14 -21.38 5.55
C ALA A 242 -12.52 -21.03 4.98
N LEU A 243 -12.78 -19.78 4.61
CA LEU A 243 -14.03 -19.37 3.95
C LEU A 243 -14.19 -20.01 2.57
N ARG A 244 -13.12 -20.14 1.79
CA ARG A 244 -13.13 -20.87 0.51
C ARG A 244 -13.39 -22.35 0.68
N LEU A 245 -12.82 -22.99 1.70
CA LEU A 245 -13.19 -24.37 2.06
C LEU A 245 -14.68 -24.49 2.44
N LEU A 246 -15.21 -23.53 3.20
CA LEU A 246 -16.63 -23.53 3.62
C LEU A 246 -17.61 -23.34 2.44
N ILE A 247 -17.28 -22.49 1.48
CA ILE A 247 -18.16 -22.12 0.35
C ILE A 247 -17.93 -23.04 -0.86
N GLY A 248 -16.66 -23.25 -1.22
CA GLY A 248 -16.20 -24.01 -2.38
C GLY A 248 -16.03 -25.51 -2.15
N GLY A 249 -15.89 -25.96 -0.89
CA GLY A 249 -15.72 -27.36 -0.53
C GLY A 249 -14.30 -27.92 -0.71
N THR A 250 -13.37 -27.13 -1.23
CA THR A 250 -11.96 -27.50 -1.45
C THR A 250 -11.06 -26.53 -0.69
N LEU A 251 -10.02 -27.04 -0.03
CA LEU A 251 -8.98 -26.20 0.57
C LEU A 251 -7.91 -25.90 -0.49
N PRO A 252 -7.63 -24.62 -0.82
CA PRO A 252 -6.63 -24.27 -1.83
C PRO A 252 -5.20 -24.58 -1.38
N ASN A 253 -4.25 -24.59 -2.32
CA ASN A 253 -2.84 -24.79 -2.02
C ASN A 253 -2.22 -23.60 -1.25
N ALA A 254 -0.91 -23.68 -0.94
CA ALA A 254 -0.20 -22.65 -0.19
C ALA A 254 -0.10 -21.28 -0.91
N GLU A 255 -0.29 -21.25 -2.23
CA GLU A 255 -0.39 -20.02 -3.03
C GLU A 255 -1.84 -19.51 -3.20
N GLY A 256 -2.83 -20.22 -2.64
CA GLY A 256 -4.25 -19.90 -2.80
C GLY A 256 -4.84 -20.37 -4.13
N GLN A 257 -4.18 -21.25 -4.87
CA GLN A 257 -4.73 -21.84 -6.10
C GLN A 257 -5.55 -23.11 -5.80
N GLU A 258 -6.68 -23.25 -6.48
CA GLU A 258 -7.38 -24.54 -6.65
C GLU A 258 -6.99 -25.16 -8.00
N PRO A 259 -7.19 -26.48 -8.19
CA PRO A 259 -7.11 -27.11 -9.51
C PRO A 259 -8.04 -26.42 -10.53
N ASP A 260 -7.60 -26.31 -11.80
CA ASP A 260 -8.34 -25.60 -12.86
C ASP A 260 -9.79 -26.09 -13.03
N ASP A 261 -10.04 -27.39 -12.87
CA ASP A 261 -11.36 -28.01 -12.97
C ASP A 261 -12.27 -27.69 -11.78
N VAL A 262 -11.70 -27.55 -10.57
CA VAL A 262 -12.40 -27.07 -9.38
C VAL A 262 -12.73 -25.59 -9.51
N ALA A 263 -11.74 -24.77 -9.87
CA ALA A 263 -11.88 -23.33 -10.04
C ALA A 263 -12.94 -22.97 -11.09
N ALA A 264 -12.96 -23.69 -12.22
CA ALA A 264 -13.97 -23.53 -13.27
C ALA A 264 -15.32 -24.20 -12.95
N GLY A 265 -15.37 -25.08 -11.94
CA GLY A 265 -16.56 -25.78 -11.48
C GLY A 265 -17.43 -24.98 -10.50
N HIS A 266 -16.94 -23.84 -9.98
CA HIS A 266 -17.68 -23.02 -9.03
C HIS A 266 -18.95 -22.41 -9.64
N THR A 267 -20.01 -22.44 -8.83
CA THR A 267 -21.33 -21.88 -9.20
C THR A 267 -21.39 -20.38 -8.91
N ASP A 268 -22.25 -19.66 -9.64
CA ASP A 268 -22.51 -18.23 -9.40
C ASP A 268 -22.88 -17.94 -7.94
N LEU A 269 -23.60 -18.87 -7.28
CA LEU A 269 -23.93 -18.75 -5.86
C LEU A 269 -22.68 -18.74 -4.98
N GLN A 270 -21.69 -19.61 -5.24
CA GLN A 270 -20.42 -19.63 -4.50
C GLN A 270 -19.62 -18.34 -4.73
N VAL A 271 -19.55 -17.86 -5.98
CA VAL A 271 -18.95 -16.56 -6.34
C VAL A 271 -19.58 -15.41 -5.55
N TRP A 272 -20.92 -15.31 -5.57
CA TRP A 272 -21.65 -14.24 -4.87
C TRP A 272 -21.57 -14.36 -3.35
N LEU A 273 -21.55 -15.57 -2.78
CA LEU A 273 -21.35 -15.79 -1.35
C LEU A 273 -19.98 -15.27 -0.90
N LEU A 274 -18.91 -15.58 -1.64
CA LEU A 274 -17.57 -15.11 -1.31
C LEU A 274 -17.43 -13.59 -1.47
N CYS A 275 -17.97 -13.03 -2.56
CA CYS A 275 -18.02 -11.57 -2.76
C CYS A 275 -18.81 -10.86 -1.64
N THR A 276 -19.94 -11.44 -1.20
CA THR A 276 -20.74 -10.90 -0.09
C THR A 276 -20.00 -11.00 1.25
N ALA A 277 -19.26 -12.08 1.49
CA ALA A 277 -18.39 -12.20 2.67
C ALA A 277 -17.34 -11.07 2.71
N GLY A 278 -16.77 -10.70 1.55
CA GLY A 278 -15.94 -9.50 1.41
C GLY A 278 -16.65 -8.24 1.91
N LEU A 279 -17.86 -7.95 1.42
CA LEU A 279 -18.63 -6.78 1.85
C LEU A 279 -18.96 -6.79 3.36
N LEU A 280 -19.14 -7.97 3.97
CA LEU A 280 -19.32 -8.08 5.42
C LEU A 280 -18.06 -7.66 6.19
N PHE A 281 -16.85 -7.91 5.69
CA PHE A 281 -15.62 -7.41 6.32
C PHE A 281 -15.57 -5.87 6.33
N VAL A 282 -15.99 -5.21 5.26
CA VAL A 282 -16.10 -3.73 5.23
C VAL A 282 -17.09 -3.23 6.29
N VAL A 283 -18.24 -3.88 6.45
CA VAL A 283 -19.21 -3.54 7.50
C VAL A 283 -18.63 -3.78 8.90
N ILE A 284 -17.87 -4.85 9.10
CA ILE A 284 -17.16 -5.12 10.37
C ILE A 284 -16.13 -4.03 10.67
N ASP A 285 -15.38 -3.53 9.68
CA ASP A 285 -14.42 -2.44 9.88
C ASP A 285 -15.12 -1.12 10.25
N VAL A 286 -16.20 -0.77 9.56
CA VAL A 286 -17.02 0.42 9.90
C VAL A 286 -17.57 0.32 11.33
N VAL A 287 -18.07 -0.85 11.73
CA VAL A 287 -18.53 -1.09 13.11
C VAL A 287 -17.38 -1.02 14.11
N ARG A 288 -16.19 -1.56 13.79
CA ARG A 288 -14.98 -1.41 14.62
C ARG A 288 -14.67 0.06 14.82
N ILE A 289 -14.60 0.86 13.76
CA ILE A 289 -14.24 2.29 13.82
C ILE A 289 -15.21 3.07 14.72
N ILE A 290 -16.51 2.84 14.57
CA ILE A 290 -17.55 3.51 15.37
C ILE A 290 -17.47 3.12 16.87
N ARG A 291 -17.06 1.89 17.19
CA ARG A 291 -17.03 1.38 18.57
C ARG A 291 -15.68 1.53 19.28
N TYR A 292 -14.59 1.48 18.52
CA TYR A 292 -13.21 1.52 18.98
C TYR A 292 -12.39 2.37 18.00
N PRO A 293 -12.48 3.71 18.12
CA PRO A 293 -11.62 4.62 17.37
C PRO A 293 -10.13 4.29 17.62
N THR A 294 -9.27 4.58 16.64
CA THR A 294 -7.82 4.33 16.72
C THR A 294 -7.12 5.06 17.87
N THR A 295 -7.79 6.05 18.48
CA THR A 295 -7.34 6.80 19.67
C THR A 295 -7.83 6.23 21.00
N ASP A 296 -8.57 5.13 21.05
CA ASP A 296 -9.07 4.55 22.32
C ASP A 296 -7.92 3.93 23.16
N PRO A 297 -7.58 4.50 24.33
CA PRO A 297 -6.49 4.02 25.18
C PRO A 297 -6.78 2.66 25.85
N ARG A 298 -7.96 2.05 25.64
CA ARG A 298 -8.34 0.75 26.21
C ARG A 298 -7.80 -0.44 25.43
N LEU A 299 -7.54 -0.30 24.13
CA LEU A 299 -6.96 -1.35 23.31
C LEU A 299 -5.45 -1.16 23.16
N SER A 300 -4.72 -2.26 22.95
CA SER A 300 -3.28 -2.19 22.71
C SER A 300 -2.98 -1.44 21.40
N GLU A 301 -1.99 -0.55 21.45
CA GLU A 301 -1.38 0.15 20.30
C GLU A 301 -0.99 -0.79 19.14
N ARG A 302 -0.77 -2.09 19.41
CA ARG A 302 -0.49 -3.11 18.38
C ARG A 302 -1.76 -3.78 17.84
N LEU A 303 -2.79 -3.96 18.66
CA LEU A 303 -3.98 -4.76 18.31
C LEU A 303 -4.90 -4.04 17.32
N LEU A 304 -5.13 -2.75 17.51
CA LEU A 304 -6.00 -1.94 16.65
C LEU A 304 -5.49 -1.88 15.19
N PRO A 305 -4.21 -1.55 14.91
CA PRO A 305 -3.66 -1.56 13.56
C PRO A 305 -3.67 -2.96 12.92
N GLN A 306 -3.33 -4.00 13.68
CA GLN A 306 -3.35 -5.38 13.17
C GLN A 306 -4.77 -5.81 12.77
N LEU A 307 -5.77 -5.53 13.60
CA LEU A 307 -7.17 -5.85 13.28
C LEU A 307 -7.65 -5.09 12.03
N LYS A 308 -7.29 -3.80 11.90
CA LYS A 308 -7.56 -3.00 10.70
C LYS A 308 -6.96 -3.64 9.45
N ASN A 309 -5.67 -4.03 9.50
CA ASN A 309 -4.98 -4.66 8.37
C ASN A 309 -5.58 -6.03 8.01
N ILE A 310 -5.93 -6.85 9.00
CA ILE A 310 -6.55 -8.18 8.78
C ILE A 310 -7.90 -8.02 8.06
N ILE A 311 -8.80 -7.18 8.57
CA ILE A 311 -10.14 -6.99 7.98
C ILE A 311 -10.06 -6.41 6.56
N ALA A 312 -9.16 -5.45 6.33
CA ALA A 312 -8.95 -4.86 5.00
C ALA A 312 -8.42 -5.90 4.01
N MET A 313 -7.48 -6.75 4.44
CA MET A 313 -6.96 -7.85 3.61
C MET A 313 -7.99 -8.96 3.39
N ASP A 314 -8.82 -9.31 4.37
CA ASP A 314 -9.90 -10.30 4.23
C ASP A 314 -10.95 -9.86 3.18
N PHE A 315 -11.36 -8.58 3.21
CA PHE A 315 -12.17 -7.98 2.14
C PHE A 315 -11.49 -8.16 0.77
N ALA A 316 -10.20 -7.82 0.71
CA ALA A 316 -9.45 -7.83 -0.53
C ALA A 316 -9.33 -9.25 -1.10
N TRP A 317 -8.92 -10.24 -0.30
CA TRP A 317 -8.83 -11.63 -0.74
C TRP A 317 -10.19 -12.18 -1.22
N ALA A 318 -11.28 -11.82 -0.55
CA ALA A 318 -12.63 -12.19 -0.98
C ALA A 318 -12.98 -11.63 -2.38
N VAL A 319 -12.63 -10.37 -2.67
CA VAL A 319 -12.79 -9.77 -4.01
C VAL A 319 -11.90 -10.44 -5.04
N PHE A 320 -10.64 -10.76 -4.70
CA PHE A 320 -9.72 -11.41 -5.63
C PHE A 320 -10.14 -12.85 -5.99
N PHE A 321 -10.39 -13.71 -4.99
CA PHE A 321 -10.73 -15.11 -5.25
C PHE A 321 -12.14 -15.26 -5.85
N SER A 322 -13.11 -14.41 -5.49
CA SER A 322 -14.41 -14.41 -6.19
C SER A 322 -14.28 -13.95 -7.65
N SER A 323 -13.37 -13.01 -7.95
CA SER A 323 -13.03 -12.63 -9.33
C SER A 323 -12.38 -13.79 -10.10
N GLN A 324 -11.48 -14.54 -9.48
CA GLN A 324 -10.83 -15.71 -10.07
C GLN A 324 -11.86 -16.81 -10.40
N TRP A 325 -12.71 -17.17 -9.44
CA TRP A 325 -13.82 -18.12 -9.63
C TRP A 325 -14.77 -17.67 -10.74
N PHE A 326 -15.17 -16.38 -10.74
CA PHE A 326 -16.04 -15.84 -11.79
C PHE A 326 -15.41 -15.99 -13.18
N VAL A 327 -14.14 -15.58 -13.34
CA VAL A 327 -13.45 -15.61 -14.63
C VAL A 327 -13.24 -17.05 -15.13
N ALA A 328 -12.80 -17.96 -14.25
CA ALA A 328 -12.64 -19.38 -14.59
C ALA A 328 -13.97 -20.01 -15.03
N ALA A 329 -15.03 -19.85 -14.23
CA ALA A 329 -16.35 -20.45 -14.47
C ALA A 329 -17.10 -19.86 -15.68
N HIS A 330 -16.78 -18.64 -16.14
CA HIS A 330 -17.47 -18.00 -17.26
C HIS A 330 -16.68 -18.01 -18.58
N PHE A 331 -15.37 -17.83 -18.53
CA PHE A 331 -14.54 -17.65 -19.74
C PHE A 331 -13.62 -18.83 -20.04
N PHE A 332 -13.23 -19.64 -19.04
CA PHE A 332 -12.14 -20.62 -19.18
C PHE A 332 -12.51 -22.07 -18.80
N ARG A 333 -13.81 -22.43 -18.79
CA ARG A 333 -14.38 -23.78 -18.46
C ARG A 333 -13.71 -25.04 -19.02
N LYS A 334 -12.78 -24.92 -19.97
CA LYS A 334 -12.10 -26.06 -20.61
C LYS A 334 -10.62 -25.81 -20.99
N TYR A 335 -10.10 -24.60 -20.77
CA TYR A 335 -8.77 -24.21 -21.24
C TYR A 335 -8.15 -23.19 -20.27
N GLY A 336 -7.60 -23.68 -19.14
CA GLY A 336 -6.76 -22.89 -18.24
C GLY A 336 -5.40 -22.52 -18.85
N GLY A 337 -4.62 -21.71 -18.14
CA GLY A 337 -3.28 -21.26 -18.55
C GLY A 337 -3.13 -19.74 -18.64
N MET A 338 -2.07 -19.26 -19.31
CA MET A 338 -1.69 -17.83 -19.32
C MET A 338 -2.83 -16.85 -19.68
N MET A 339 -3.72 -17.23 -20.60
CA MET A 339 -4.87 -16.39 -20.99
C MET A 339 -5.88 -16.19 -19.86
N GLN A 340 -6.03 -17.18 -18.96
CA GLN A 340 -6.88 -17.06 -17.78
C GLN A 340 -6.28 -16.05 -16.80
N GLU A 341 -5.00 -16.22 -16.43
CA GLU A 341 -4.34 -15.35 -15.46
C GLU A 341 -4.25 -13.89 -15.93
N ILE A 342 -3.94 -13.64 -17.21
CA ILE A 342 -3.99 -12.29 -17.79
C ILE A 342 -5.41 -11.71 -17.73
N THR A 343 -6.44 -12.53 -17.98
CA THR A 343 -7.84 -12.07 -17.91
C THR A 343 -8.26 -11.75 -16.48
N VAL A 344 -7.85 -12.56 -15.50
CA VAL A 344 -8.05 -12.30 -14.07
C VAL A 344 -7.35 -10.99 -13.68
N ALA A 345 -6.08 -10.80 -14.05
CA ALA A 345 -5.32 -9.58 -13.74
C ALA A 345 -5.97 -8.31 -14.30
N LEU A 346 -6.41 -8.34 -15.57
CA LEU A 346 -7.13 -7.22 -16.21
C LEU A 346 -8.50 -6.97 -15.57
N PHE A 347 -9.23 -8.03 -15.20
CA PHE A 347 -10.54 -7.92 -14.55
C PHE A 347 -10.41 -7.36 -13.13
N VAL A 348 -9.51 -7.91 -12.30
CA VAL A 348 -9.21 -7.43 -10.94
C VAL A 348 -8.74 -5.98 -10.98
N THR A 349 -7.83 -5.62 -11.91
CA THR A 349 -7.41 -4.21 -12.12
C THR A 349 -8.60 -3.31 -12.45
N SER A 350 -9.53 -3.76 -13.28
CA SER A 350 -10.72 -2.98 -13.68
C SER A 350 -11.70 -2.78 -12.53
N VAL A 351 -11.95 -3.83 -11.73
CA VAL A 351 -12.78 -3.78 -10.51
C VAL A 351 -12.13 -2.87 -9.47
N ALA A 352 -10.84 -3.04 -9.23
CA ALA A 352 -10.04 -2.23 -8.31
C ALA A 352 -10.11 -0.74 -8.62
N LEU A 353 -9.84 -0.34 -9.87
CA LEU A 353 -9.96 1.05 -10.31
C LEU A 353 -11.40 1.56 -10.15
N GLY A 354 -12.41 0.74 -10.48
CA GLY A 354 -13.82 1.07 -10.25
C GLY A 354 -14.14 1.37 -8.79
N LEU A 355 -13.64 0.55 -7.86
CA LEU A 355 -13.78 0.74 -6.42
C LEU A 355 -13.07 2.02 -5.93
N ILE A 356 -11.84 2.30 -6.38
CA ILE A 356 -11.12 3.54 -6.05
C ILE A 356 -11.92 4.78 -6.48
N PHE A 357 -12.51 4.78 -7.68
CA PHE A 357 -13.39 5.86 -8.16
C PHE A 357 -14.70 6.00 -7.37
N ILE A 358 -15.17 4.94 -6.70
CA ILE A 358 -16.37 4.98 -5.84
C ILE A 358 -15.97 5.52 -4.45
N LEU A 359 -14.89 5.00 -3.86
CA LEU A 359 -14.41 5.40 -2.54
C LEU A 359 -14.01 6.89 -2.50
N GLY A 360 -13.23 7.37 -3.49
CA GLY A 360 -12.89 8.79 -3.56
C GLY A 360 -14.09 9.73 -3.74
N LYS A 361 -15.23 9.22 -4.27
CA LYS A 361 -16.48 9.99 -4.30
C LYS A 361 -17.24 9.99 -2.98
N ILE A 362 -17.10 8.94 -2.17
CA ILE A 362 -17.72 8.87 -0.84
C ILE A 362 -17.00 9.87 0.07
N GLU A 363 -15.66 9.90 -0.01
CA GLU A 363 -14.79 10.88 0.65
C GLU A 363 -15.12 12.33 0.21
N ASP A 364 -15.27 12.61 -1.09
CA ASP A 364 -15.74 13.91 -1.62
C ASP A 364 -17.14 14.32 -1.09
N MET A 365 -17.98 13.37 -0.65
CA MET A 365 -19.38 13.61 -0.26
C MET A 365 -19.59 13.83 1.23
N GLU A 366 -18.69 13.39 2.09
CA GLU A 366 -18.86 13.48 3.55
C GLU A 366 -18.19 14.71 4.17
N LYS A 367 -18.82 15.22 5.23
CA LYS A 367 -18.25 16.31 6.03
C LYS A 367 -17.19 15.75 6.98
N LYS A 368 -15.97 15.54 6.46
CA LYS A 368 -14.70 15.31 7.19
C LYS A 368 -14.86 14.49 8.47
N GLY A 369 -15.05 13.18 8.32
CA GLY A 369 -14.92 12.24 9.41
C GLY A 369 -13.67 11.40 9.22
N SER A 370 -12.57 11.74 9.89
CA SER A 370 -11.25 11.06 9.77
C SER A 370 -11.32 9.53 9.94
N ALA A 371 -12.33 9.07 10.66
CA ALA A 371 -12.78 7.68 10.76
C ALA A 371 -12.98 6.97 9.40
N ILE A 372 -13.70 7.59 8.47
CA ILE A 372 -14.12 6.99 7.19
C ILE A 372 -13.00 7.14 6.15
N ASP A 373 -12.33 8.29 6.13
CA ASP A 373 -11.13 8.54 5.31
C ASP A 373 -10.06 7.45 5.59
N SER A 374 -9.81 7.15 6.88
CA SER A 374 -8.88 6.09 7.31
C SER A 374 -9.32 4.67 6.91
N ALA A 375 -10.62 4.44 6.71
CA ALA A 375 -11.18 3.17 6.22
C ALA A 375 -11.03 3.06 4.70
N CYS A 376 -11.38 4.12 3.96
CA CYS A 376 -11.22 4.21 2.51
C CYS A 376 -9.75 4.01 2.12
N ALA A 377 -8.81 4.69 2.80
CA ALA A 377 -7.38 4.51 2.58
C ALA A 377 -6.90 3.06 2.83
N ALA A 378 -7.45 2.38 3.86
CA ALA A 378 -7.11 0.98 4.16
C ALA A 378 -7.62 0.02 3.07
N VAL A 379 -8.86 0.21 2.63
CA VAL A 379 -9.47 -0.56 1.54
C VAL A 379 -8.72 -0.33 0.23
N ILE A 380 -8.28 0.91 -0.06
CA ILE A 380 -7.47 1.23 -1.25
C ILE A 380 -6.08 0.58 -1.18
N LYS A 381 -5.38 0.65 -0.04
CA LYS A 381 -4.10 -0.05 0.18
C LYS A 381 -4.28 -1.57 -0.03
N ALA A 382 -5.32 -2.18 0.52
CA ALA A 382 -5.60 -3.61 0.37
C ALA A 382 -6.01 -4.01 -1.07
N ILE A 383 -6.79 -3.18 -1.78
CA ILE A 383 -7.11 -3.39 -3.20
C ILE A 383 -5.84 -3.36 -4.07
N ALA A 384 -4.88 -2.49 -3.78
CA ALA A 384 -3.61 -2.44 -4.52
C ALA A 384 -2.78 -3.73 -4.38
N VAL A 385 -2.87 -4.41 -3.23
CA VAL A 385 -2.26 -5.74 -3.01
C VAL A 385 -2.80 -6.75 -4.02
N LEU A 386 -4.12 -6.73 -4.30
CA LEU A 386 -4.75 -7.64 -5.24
C LEU A 386 -4.31 -7.41 -6.68
N ILE A 387 -4.12 -6.15 -7.07
CA ILE A 387 -3.58 -5.82 -8.39
C ILE A 387 -2.19 -6.46 -8.51
N GLY A 388 -1.28 -6.17 -7.56
CA GLY A 388 0.08 -6.73 -7.55
C GLY A 388 0.10 -8.27 -7.61
N PHE A 389 -0.71 -8.93 -6.77
CA PHE A 389 -0.81 -10.39 -6.71
C PHE A 389 -1.42 -10.99 -8.00
N SER A 390 -2.46 -10.36 -8.57
CA SER A 390 -3.07 -10.81 -9.83
C SER A 390 -2.12 -10.75 -11.01
N TRP A 391 -1.29 -9.70 -11.10
CA TRP A 391 -0.26 -9.59 -12.12
C TRP A 391 0.90 -10.54 -11.87
N GLU A 392 1.29 -10.78 -10.62
CA GLU A 392 2.28 -11.82 -10.30
C GLU A 392 1.88 -13.17 -10.88
N LYS A 393 0.64 -13.65 -10.67
CA LYS A 393 0.21 -14.95 -11.18
C LYS A 393 0.30 -15.06 -12.71
N ALA A 394 0.00 -13.98 -13.43
CA ALA A 394 0.20 -13.92 -14.88
C ALA A 394 1.69 -13.97 -15.27
N PHE A 395 2.57 -13.30 -14.52
CA PHE A 395 4.02 -13.34 -14.72
C PHE A 395 4.66 -14.67 -14.33
N ASP A 396 4.20 -15.31 -13.25
CA ASP A 396 4.66 -16.63 -12.82
C ASP A 396 4.38 -17.68 -13.90
N ARG A 397 3.16 -17.66 -14.45
CA ARG A 397 2.79 -18.52 -15.59
C ARG A 397 3.64 -18.23 -16.82
N ALA A 398 3.91 -16.97 -17.13
CA ALA A 398 4.80 -16.59 -18.22
C ALA A 398 6.26 -17.01 -18.00
N ALA A 399 6.74 -16.96 -16.75
CA ALA A 399 8.05 -17.48 -16.38
C ALA A 399 8.09 -19.01 -16.54
N ALA A 400 7.08 -19.74 -16.05
CA ALA A 400 6.99 -21.19 -16.21
C ALA A 400 7.03 -21.59 -17.70
N ASP A 401 6.18 -20.98 -18.53
CA ASP A 401 6.15 -21.25 -19.97
C ASP A 401 7.48 -20.88 -20.66
N PHE A 402 8.13 -19.77 -20.28
CA PHE A 402 9.47 -19.39 -20.77
C PHE A 402 10.57 -20.37 -20.35
N THR A 403 10.61 -20.77 -19.08
CA THR A 403 11.61 -21.72 -18.56
C THR A 403 11.52 -23.08 -19.25
N SER A 404 10.32 -23.52 -19.64
CA SER A 404 10.13 -24.77 -20.40
C SER A 404 10.78 -24.77 -21.80
N ALA A 405 11.03 -23.59 -22.37
CA ALA A 405 11.76 -23.43 -23.63
C ALA A 405 13.29 -23.38 -23.44
N VAL A 406 13.77 -23.19 -22.20
CA VAL A 406 15.20 -23.05 -21.86
C VAL A 406 15.72 -24.35 -21.26
N THR A 407 16.14 -25.28 -22.12
CA THR A 407 16.49 -26.65 -21.73
C THR A 407 17.89 -26.84 -21.13
N PHE A 408 18.74 -25.80 -21.13
CA PHE A 408 20.16 -25.90 -20.74
C PHE A 408 20.48 -25.39 -19.32
N ILE A 409 19.51 -24.80 -18.61
CA ILE A 409 19.60 -24.39 -17.19
C ILE A 409 18.37 -24.98 -16.47
N PRO A 410 18.50 -25.52 -15.25
CA PRO A 410 17.35 -26.02 -14.48
C PRO A 410 16.27 -24.94 -14.34
N HIS A 411 14.99 -25.32 -14.54
CA HIS A 411 13.90 -24.34 -14.67
C HIS A 411 13.82 -23.36 -13.48
N THR A 412 14.01 -23.84 -12.25
CA THR A 412 14.01 -23.02 -11.02
C THR A 412 15.15 -22.01 -10.99
N ILE A 413 16.33 -22.37 -11.49
CA ILE A 413 17.48 -21.45 -11.60
C ILE A 413 17.19 -20.38 -12.67
N THR A 414 16.59 -20.77 -13.80
CA THR A 414 16.15 -19.82 -14.85
C THR A 414 15.07 -18.87 -14.30
N LYS A 415 14.11 -19.37 -13.51
CA LYS A 415 13.09 -18.57 -12.81
C LYS A 415 13.71 -17.57 -11.82
N LEU A 416 14.71 -18.01 -11.05
CA LEU A 416 15.47 -17.15 -10.14
C LEU A 416 16.24 -16.04 -10.87
N ILE A 417 16.93 -16.37 -11.96
CA ILE A 417 17.63 -15.37 -12.77
C ILE A 417 16.64 -14.34 -13.34
N LEU A 418 15.49 -14.78 -13.87
CA LEU A 418 14.46 -13.88 -14.39
C LEU A 418 13.87 -12.97 -13.30
N ALA A 419 13.55 -13.53 -12.13
CA ALA A 419 13.07 -12.77 -10.98
C ALA A 419 14.07 -11.71 -10.51
N LEU A 420 15.35 -12.05 -10.42
CA LEU A 420 16.42 -11.11 -10.05
C LEU A 420 16.61 -10.01 -11.12
N LEU A 421 16.59 -10.35 -12.40
CA LEU A 421 16.70 -9.36 -13.49
C LEU A 421 15.53 -8.38 -13.49
N LEU A 422 14.30 -8.85 -13.29
CA LEU A 422 13.11 -8.01 -13.18
C LEU A 422 13.16 -7.14 -11.91
N ALA A 423 13.53 -7.70 -10.76
CA ALA A 423 13.68 -6.95 -9.51
C ALA A 423 14.75 -5.85 -9.62
N LEU A 424 15.91 -6.14 -10.24
CA LEU A 424 16.98 -5.17 -10.49
C LEU A 424 16.58 -4.05 -11.46
N LEU A 425 15.62 -4.28 -12.36
CA LEU A 425 15.07 -3.25 -13.24
C LEU A 425 14.00 -2.41 -12.53
N VAL A 426 13.09 -3.07 -11.81
CA VAL A 426 11.85 -2.47 -11.29
C VAL A 426 12.06 -1.76 -9.95
N ILE A 427 12.77 -2.38 -8.99
CA ILE A 427 12.93 -1.83 -7.63
C ILE A 427 13.66 -0.48 -7.63
N PRO A 428 14.78 -0.28 -8.38
CA PRO A 428 15.45 1.03 -8.40
C PRO A 428 14.58 2.12 -9.02
N ALA A 429 13.84 1.82 -10.09
CA ALA A 429 12.93 2.77 -10.73
C ALA A 429 11.78 3.16 -9.79
N TRP A 430 11.19 2.18 -9.08
CA TRP A 430 10.18 2.41 -8.06
C TRP A 430 10.69 3.30 -6.91
N ARG A 431 11.85 2.95 -6.33
CA ARG A 431 12.50 3.72 -5.25
C ARG A 431 12.81 5.17 -5.66
N LEU A 432 13.24 5.41 -6.90
CA LEU A 432 13.70 6.73 -7.34
C LEU A 432 12.59 7.64 -7.88
N HIS A 433 11.50 7.08 -8.42
CA HIS A 433 10.51 7.87 -9.16
C HIS A 433 9.06 7.71 -8.70
N ILE A 434 8.74 6.67 -7.92
CA ILE A 434 7.35 6.34 -7.54
C ILE A 434 7.17 6.48 -6.03
N LEU A 435 8.04 5.85 -5.23
CA LEU A 435 7.97 5.94 -3.77
C LEU A 435 8.08 7.39 -3.24
N PRO A 436 8.98 8.26 -3.73
CA PRO A 436 9.07 9.64 -3.25
C PRO A 436 7.80 10.46 -3.52
N ALA A 437 7.07 10.15 -4.59
CA ALA A 437 5.80 10.80 -4.88
C ALA A 437 4.71 10.41 -3.87
N VAL A 438 4.70 9.15 -3.40
CA VAL A 438 3.79 8.70 -2.33
C VAL A 438 4.13 9.34 -0.99
N LEU A 439 5.41 9.30 -0.59
CA LEU A 439 5.88 9.89 0.66
C LEU A 439 5.53 11.38 0.74
N ALA A 440 5.70 12.14 -0.34
CA ALA A 440 5.30 13.54 -0.39
C ALA A 440 3.80 13.79 -0.20
N PHE A 441 2.90 12.84 -0.54
CA PHE A 441 1.48 12.96 -0.21
C PHE A 441 1.21 12.59 1.27
N GLU A 442 1.87 11.56 1.79
CA GLU A 442 1.73 11.15 3.20
C GLU A 442 2.27 12.24 4.16
N GLU A 443 3.36 12.93 3.79
CA GLU A 443 3.88 14.12 4.49
C GLU A 443 2.86 15.28 4.52
N LEU A 444 2.28 15.63 3.36
CA LEU A 444 1.28 16.70 3.25
C LEU A 444 0.00 16.41 4.06
N GLU A 445 -0.43 15.14 4.09
CA GLU A 445 -1.59 14.70 4.86
C GLU A 445 -1.32 14.86 6.37
N HIS A 446 -0.15 14.42 6.86
CA HIS A 446 0.25 14.63 8.24
C HIS A 446 0.41 16.12 8.62
N GLU A 447 0.96 16.97 7.75
CA GLU A 447 1.01 18.43 8.00
C GLU A 447 -0.40 19.03 8.14
N MET A 448 -1.36 18.58 7.31
CA MET A 448 -2.75 19.03 7.35
C MET A 448 -3.50 18.55 8.61
N GLU A 449 -3.27 17.32 9.06
CA GLU A 449 -3.80 16.78 10.33
C GLU A 449 -3.23 17.52 11.55
N GLU A 450 -1.91 17.78 11.55
CA GLU A 450 -1.25 18.57 12.58
C GLU A 450 -1.78 20.02 12.63
N GLU A 451 -2.07 20.63 11.49
CA GLU A 451 -2.69 21.96 11.44
C GLU A 451 -4.15 21.95 11.93
N ALA A 452 -4.93 20.90 11.62
CA ALA A 452 -6.32 20.78 12.04
C ALA A 452 -6.42 20.62 13.57
N SER A 453 -5.66 19.69 14.14
CA SER A 453 -5.63 19.43 15.58
C SER A 453 -5.19 20.64 16.42
N LYS A 454 -4.23 21.45 15.91
CA LYS A 454 -3.84 22.72 16.55
C LYS A 454 -4.98 23.74 16.55
N LYS A 455 -5.75 23.84 15.46
CA LYS A 455 -6.89 24.77 15.34
C LYS A 455 -8.07 24.37 16.23
N GLU A 456 -8.27 23.08 16.48
CA GLU A 456 -9.28 22.59 17.43
C GLU A 456 -8.85 22.82 18.89
N GLY A 457 -7.58 22.57 19.22
CA GLY A 457 -7.04 22.79 20.58
C GLY A 457 -7.08 24.25 21.03
N ASP A 458 -6.89 25.21 20.12
CA ASP A 458 -7.01 26.65 20.42
C ASP A 458 -8.47 27.13 20.57
N ALA A 459 -9.46 26.35 20.14
CA ALA A 459 -10.88 26.70 20.19
C ALA A 459 -11.61 26.31 21.49
N GLU A 460 -11.03 25.40 22.29
CA GLU A 460 -11.65 24.88 23.54
C GLU A 460 -11.32 25.67 24.82
N ALA A 461 -10.64 26.82 24.71
CA ALA A 461 -10.35 27.69 25.86
C ALA A 461 -11.36 28.85 25.98
N PRO A 462 -12.44 28.74 26.79
CA PRO A 462 -13.35 29.86 27.01
C PRO A 462 -12.68 30.94 27.86
N PRO A 463 -12.71 32.23 27.45
CA PRO A 463 -12.46 33.33 28.37
C PRO A 463 -13.61 33.44 29.40
N ASP A 464 -13.35 34.12 30.51
CA ASP A 464 -14.31 34.48 31.57
C ASP A 464 -14.79 33.37 32.52
N ALA A 465 -13.87 32.86 33.34
CA ALA A 465 -14.16 32.21 34.63
C ALA A 465 -13.55 32.96 35.84
N GLN A 466 -13.37 34.29 35.75
CA GLN A 466 -12.89 35.15 36.84
C GLN A 466 -13.76 36.40 37.04
N LYS A 467 -15.06 36.22 37.38
CA LYS A 467 -15.94 37.30 37.91
C LYS A 467 -17.31 36.80 38.40
N ALA A 468 -17.36 35.91 39.39
CA ALA A 468 -18.64 35.49 40.01
C ALA A 468 -18.54 34.90 41.43
N VAL A 469 -17.77 35.52 42.35
CA VAL A 469 -17.97 35.28 43.81
C VAL A 469 -17.88 36.61 44.55
N SER A 470 -18.96 37.37 44.49
CA SER A 470 -19.26 38.49 45.39
C SER A 470 -20.73 38.38 45.78
N ASN A 471 -21.04 38.55 47.06
CA ASN A 471 -22.36 38.58 47.70
C ASN A 471 -22.94 37.20 48.10
N ALA A 472 -22.59 36.76 49.31
CA ALA A 472 -23.49 36.04 50.21
C ALA A 472 -23.00 36.18 51.67
N GLU A 473 -23.34 37.30 52.33
CA GLU A 473 -23.17 37.47 53.78
C GLU A 473 -24.53 37.26 54.50
N SER A 474 -24.58 36.33 55.45
CA SER A 474 -25.42 36.39 56.67
C SER A 474 -25.07 35.24 57.63
N GLY A 475 -24.67 35.57 58.87
CA GLY A 475 -24.35 34.59 59.95
C GLY A 475 -25.56 34.22 60.82
N PRO A 476 -25.43 33.87 62.12
CA PRO A 476 -24.24 33.67 62.98
C PRO A 476 -23.97 32.15 63.24
N SER A 477 -23.28 31.61 64.27
CA SER A 477 -22.63 32.11 65.51
C SER A 477 -21.52 31.12 65.98
N PRO A 478 -20.59 31.46 66.91
CA PRO A 478 -19.44 30.61 67.24
C PRO A 478 -19.37 30.12 68.71
N GLU A 479 -19.23 28.81 68.95
CA GLU A 479 -18.76 28.26 70.24
C GLU A 479 -17.87 27.00 70.06
N ASP A 480 -16.71 27.03 70.75
CA ASP A 480 -15.90 25.97 71.36
C ASP A 480 -15.86 24.53 70.81
N ILE A 481 -14.63 24.01 70.64
CA ILE A 481 -13.98 23.11 71.63
C ILE A 481 -12.53 22.81 71.19
N SER A 482 -11.60 22.93 72.13
CA SER A 482 -10.20 22.52 71.97
C SER A 482 -9.95 21.11 72.51
N ASN A 483 -8.84 20.50 72.05
CA ASN A 483 -8.19 19.29 72.58
C ASN A 483 -8.82 17.92 72.28
N ALA A 484 -8.20 17.19 71.34
CA ALA A 484 -7.75 15.80 71.55
C ALA A 484 -6.82 15.31 70.43
N THR A 485 -5.57 14.99 70.77
CA THR A 485 -4.68 14.13 69.97
C THR A 485 -4.77 12.71 70.54
N PRO A 486 -5.06 11.66 69.75
CA PRO A 486 -4.12 10.53 69.67
C PRO A 486 -4.11 9.68 68.37
N LEU A 487 -2.90 9.22 67.99
CA LEU A 487 -2.53 7.85 67.51
C LEU A 487 -3.33 7.11 66.40
N LEU A 488 -2.70 7.00 65.20
CA LEU A 488 -2.38 5.80 64.36
C LEU A 488 -3.42 4.65 64.07
N PRO A 489 -3.31 3.83 62.98
CA PRO A 489 -2.30 3.76 61.90
C PRO A 489 -2.80 3.62 60.41
N GLN A 490 -1.87 3.87 59.47
CA GLN A 490 -1.69 3.34 58.08
C GLN A 490 -2.86 2.85 57.17
N VAL A 491 -3.00 3.48 55.98
CA VAL A 491 -2.88 2.86 54.62
C VAL A 491 -2.36 3.95 53.65
N GLY A 492 -1.49 3.62 52.69
CA GLY A 492 -0.84 4.60 51.80
C GLY A 492 -1.39 4.68 50.36
N ALA A 493 -1.28 5.85 49.71
CA ALA A 493 -1.59 6.02 48.28
C ALA A 493 -0.71 7.08 47.57
N LYS A 494 -0.07 6.65 46.47
CA LYS A 494 0.37 7.38 45.26
C LYS A 494 1.05 8.76 45.39
N LYS A 495 2.36 8.76 45.13
CA LYS A 495 3.11 9.95 44.63
C LYS A 495 2.58 10.38 43.25
N SER A 496 2.28 11.67 43.09
CA SER A 496 2.21 12.31 41.78
C SER A 496 3.60 12.33 41.12
N ARG A 497 3.67 12.06 39.82
CA ARG A 497 4.93 12.09 39.04
C ARG A 497 5.07 13.46 38.39
N SER A 498 6.24 14.08 38.56
CA SER A 498 6.56 15.42 38.06
C SER A 498 6.45 15.51 36.53
N ALA A 499 5.76 16.52 36.02
CA ALA A 499 5.95 17.00 34.66
C ALA A 499 7.39 17.53 34.52
N VAL A 500 8.17 16.95 33.59
CA VAL A 500 9.50 17.45 33.24
C VAL A 500 9.32 18.67 32.33
N GLY A 501 9.57 19.86 32.85
CA GLY A 501 9.32 21.10 32.12
C GLY A 501 10.29 21.29 30.95
N LEU A 502 9.76 21.49 29.74
CA LEU A 502 10.48 22.21 28.71
C LEU A 502 10.69 23.64 29.20
N SER A 503 11.94 24.09 29.27
CA SER A 503 12.22 25.45 29.73
C SER A 503 11.75 26.48 28.70
N VAL A 504 11.07 27.52 29.17
CA VAL A 504 10.56 28.63 28.33
C VAL A 504 11.62 29.19 27.36
N PRO A 505 12.91 29.34 27.72
CA PRO A 505 13.96 29.80 26.80
C PRO A 505 14.30 28.83 25.64
N ALA A 506 13.92 27.55 25.72
CA ALA A 506 14.07 26.61 24.61
C ALA A 506 12.93 26.75 23.59
N LEU A 507 11.70 26.92 24.07
CA LEU A 507 10.53 27.23 23.24
C LEU A 507 10.69 28.59 22.53
N GLN A 508 11.18 29.59 23.27
CA GLN A 508 11.43 30.94 22.75
C GLN A 508 12.53 30.95 21.68
N ARG A 509 13.59 30.13 21.84
CA ARG A 509 14.60 29.90 20.78
C ARG A 509 14.00 29.22 19.55
N LYS A 510 13.25 28.12 19.71
CA LYS A 510 12.56 27.47 18.58
C LYS A 510 11.63 28.44 17.84
N CYS A 511 10.85 29.25 18.55
CA CYS A 511 9.97 30.26 17.96
C CYS A 511 10.75 31.30 17.13
N MET A 512 11.89 31.80 17.64
CA MET A 512 12.76 32.70 16.90
C MET A 512 13.36 32.05 15.64
N THR A 513 13.77 30.77 15.70
CA THR A 513 14.25 30.01 14.53
C THR A 513 13.15 29.84 13.47
N HIS A 514 11.93 29.49 13.86
CA HIS A 514 10.80 29.37 12.93
C HIS A 514 10.43 30.73 12.32
N LYS A 515 10.45 31.80 13.11
CA LYS A 515 10.20 33.17 12.62
C LYS A 515 11.26 33.63 11.61
N ALA A 516 12.51 33.23 11.79
CA ALA A 516 13.57 33.46 10.81
C ALA A 516 13.35 32.62 9.51
N LYS A 517 13.03 31.33 9.63
CA LYS A 517 12.75 30.45 8.47
C LYS A 517 11.53 30.93 7.67
N ILE A 518 10.47 31.40 8.34
CA ILE A 518 9.30 32.04 7.71
C ILE A 518 9.68 33.33 6.97
N LEU A 519 10.61 34.13 7.50
CA LEU A 519 11.07 35.35 6.84
C LEU A 519 11.89 35.02 5.59
N GLN A 520 12.78 34.03 5.67
CA GLN A 520 13.56 33.53 4.53
C GLN A 520 12.64 32.99 3.42
N LEU A 521 11.70 32.10 3.75
CA LEU A 521 10.73 31.55 2.79
C LEU A 521 9.85 32.64 2.13
N LYS A 522 9.56 33.74 2.83
CA LYS A 522 8.86 34.90 2.24
C LYS A 522 9.70 35.64 1.21
N THR A 523 11.02 35.73 1.41
CA THR A 523 11.95 36.32 0.44
C THR A 523 12.08 35.42 -0.80
N GLU A 524 12.33 34.12 -0.61
CA GLU A 524 12.43 33.13 -1.69
C GLU A 524 11.13 33.04 -2.53
N LEU A 525 9.96 33.13 -1.88
CA LEU A 525 8.66 33.22 -2.55
C LEU A 525 8.49 34.53 -3.35
N ALA A 526 9.06 35.65 -2.89
CA ALA A 526 9.01 36.92 -3.60
C ALA A 526 9.87 36.88 -4.86
N GLU A 527 11.10 36.38 -4.76
CA GLU A 527 12.02 36.19 -5.89
C GLU A 527 11.42 35.23 -6.93
N THR A 528 10.84 34.11 -6.48
CA THR A 528 10.18 33.15 -7.37
C THR A 528 8.97 33.78 -8.09
N LYS A 529 8.18 34.62 -7.41
CA LYS A 529 7.07 35.38 -8.03
C LYS A 529 7.54 36.46 -9.02
N GLU A 530 8.78 36.91 -8.92
CA GLU A 530 9.39 37.83 -9.89
C GLU A 530 9.89 37.07 -11.12
N GLN A 531 10.59 35.95 -10.93
CA GLN A 531 11.00 35.04 -12.01
C GLN A 531 9.79 34.53 -12.82
N VAL A 532 8.70 34.12 -12.17
CA VAL A 532 7.46 33.69 -12.85
C VAL A 532 6.85 34.84 -13.67
N ARG A 533 6.90 36.09 -13.19
CA ARG A 533 6.44 37.24 -13.98
C ARG A 533 7.35 37.50 -15.19
N GLY A 534 8.67 37.40 -15.04
CA GLY A 534 9.61 37.48 -16.16
C GLY A 534 9.33 36.43 -17.25
N LEU A 535 9.11 35.18 -16.85
CA LEU A 535 8.74 34.09 -17.76
C LEU A 535 7.37 34.31 -18.46
N GLN A 536 6.41 34.92 -17.77
CA GLN A 536 5.12 35.28 -18.37
C GLN A 536 5.26 36.38 -19.44
N THR A 537 6.07 37.41 -19.19
CA THR A 537 6.41 38.44 -20.19
C THR A 537 7.10 37.81 -21.41
N HIS A 538 8.14 37.01 -21.19
CA HIS A 538 8.88 36.38 -22.29
C HIS A 538 8.02 35.41 -23.12
N LYS A 539 7.09 34.70 -22.47
CA LYS A 539 6.08 33.89 -23.17
C LYS A 539 5.14 34.73 -24.06
N SER A 540 4.84 35.97 -23.67
CA SER A 540 4.06 36.90 -24.49
C SER A 540 4.84 37.35 -25.72
N GLU A 541 6.10 37.75 -25.54
CA GLU A 541 7.01 38.15 -26.64
C GLU A 541 7.18 37.03 -27.67
N LEU A 542 7.38 35.78 -27.22
CA LEU A 542 7.48 34.62 -28.11
C LEU A 542 6.17 34.35 -28.87
N LYS A 543 5.02 34.63 -28.27
CA LYS A 543 3.71 34.47 -28.93
C LYS A 543 3.50 35.52 -30.01
N GLU A 544 3.92 36.76 -29.77
CA GLU A 544 3.88 37.85 -30.74
C GLU A 544 4.82 37.55 -31.93
N ARG A 545 6.07 37.17 -31.67
CA ARG A 545 7.02 36.74 -32.72
C ARG A 545 6.52 35.56 -33.55
N ASN A 546 5.82 34.59 -32.95
CA ASN A 546 5.22 33.49 -33.71
C ASN A 546 4.09 33.97 -34.62
N ALA A 547 3.26 34.93 -34.18
CA ALA A 547 2.21 35.50 -35.02
C ALA A 547 2.79 36.27 -36.23
N ASP A 548 3.88 37.03 -36.02
CA ASP A 548 4.60 37.72 -37.11
C ASP A 548 5.21 36.73 -38.12
N LEU A 549 5.79 35.62 -37.62
CA LEU A 549 6.30 34.54 -38.48
C LEU A 549 5.19 33.85 -39.28
N GLU A 550 4.03 33.57 -38.66
CA GLU A 550 2.87 33.01 -39.35
C GLU A 550 2.35 33.96 -40.45
N ALA A 551 2.27 35.27 -40.17
CA ALA A 551 1.89 36.28 -41.16
C ALA A 551 2.90 36.38 -42.32
N THR A 552 4.20 36.30 -42.02
CA THR A 552 5.27 36.32 -43.02
C THR A 552 5.22 35.07 -43.92
N LEU A 553 5.00 33.89 -43.34
CA LEU A 553 4.83 32.64 -44.09
C LEU A 553 3.57 32.67 -44.98
N ALA A 554 2.47 33.27 -44.51
CA ALA A 554 1.28 33.45 -45.32
C ALA A 554 1.54 34.36 -46.55
N SER A 555 2.31 35.44 -46.38
CA SER A 555 2.72 36.31 -47.49
C SER A 555 3.58 35.58 -48.52
N ILE A 556 4.61 34.85 -48.07
CA ILE A 556 5.49 34.07 -48.95
C ILE A 556 4.72 32.99 -49.71
N SER A 557 3.77 32.32 -49.04
CA SER A 557 2.88 31.33 -49.67
C SER A 557 2.01 31.96 -50.77
N HIS A 558 1.53 33.19 -50.56
CA HIS A 558 0.76 33.93 -51.57
C HIS A 558 1.62 34.33 -52.77
N GLU A 559 2.83 34.85 -52.54
CA GLU A 559 3.78 35.21 -53.61
C GLU A 559 4.21 33.98 -54.44
N LEU A 560 4.45 32.83 -53.80
CA LEU A 560 4.71 31.56 -54.49
C LEU A 560 3.54 31.12 -55.38
N ALA A 561 2.30 31.29 -54.91
CA ALA A 561 1.11 30.97 -55.70
C ALA A 561 0.92 31.92 -56.90
N GLU A 562 1.28 33.20 -56.77
CA GLU A 562 1.31 34.17 -57.88
C GLU A 562 2.39 33.81 -58.91
N MET A 563 3.61 33.52 -58.46
CA MET A 563 4.71 33.09 -59.34
C MET A 563 4.39 31.79 -60.08
N GLN A 564 3.75 30.81 -59.43
CA GLN A 564 3.31 29.59 -60.09
C GLN A 564 2.30 29.87 -61.21
N LYS A 565 1.32 30.76 -60.98
CA LYS A 565 0.38 31.18 -62.04
C LYS A 565 1.08 31.87 -63.21
N MET A 566 2.10 32.69 -62.95
CA MET A 566 2.89 33.32 -64.02
C MET A 566 3.69 32.27 -64.82
N ALA A 567 4.30 31.29 -64.15
CA ALA A 567 4.97 30.18 -64.83
C ALA A 567 4.00 29.35 -65.70
N ASP A 568 2.81 29.04 -65.17
CA ASP A 568 1.76 28.31 -65.91
C ASP A 568 1.18 29.11 -67.10
N MET A 569 1.27 30.45 -67.07
CA MET A 569 0.93 31.31 -68.22
C MET A 569 2.05 31.38 -69.25
N LEU A 570 3.32 31.38 -68.85
CA LEU A 570 4.48 31.36 -69.75
C LEU A 570 4.72 30.00 -70.40
N ALA A 571 4.14 28.92 -69.85
CA ALA A 571 4.20 27.57 -70.39
C ALA A 571 3.13 27.27 -71.46
N LYS A 572 2.30 28.27 -71.83
CA LYS A 572 1.24 28.19 -72.85
C LYS A 572 1.54 29.08 -74.05
#